data_AF-A0ABD5R1N0-F1
#
_entry.id   AF-A0ABD5R1N0-F1
#
_cell.length_a   1.000
_cell.length_b   1.000
_cell.length_c   1.000
_cell.angle_alpha   90.00
_cell.angle_beta   90.00
_cell.angle_gamma   90.00
#
_symmetry.space_group_name_H-M   'P 1'
#
loop_
_entity.id
_entity.type
_entity.pdbx_description
1 polymer ?
#
loop_
_entity_poly.entity_id
_entity_poly.type
_entity_poly.pdbx_seq_one_letter_code
_entity_poly.pdbx_strand_id
1 'polypeptide(L)' 'MGDVIVIDESEPGGQWRYGCPNGHTDWIKRDGMIQCRSCPHPKIPGRVSYDVVLDLKTGQQIAVDEVRVR' A
#
# COMPACT_ATOMS: atom_id res chain seq x y z
N MET A 1 -2.10 -21.21 0.68
CA MET A 1 -0.92 -20.73 -0.05
C MET A 1 -1.32 -19.38 -0.61
N GLY A 2 -0.96 -18.29 0.07
CA GLY A 2 -1.16 -16.94 -0.44
C GLY A 2 0.05 -16.60 -1.31
N ASP A 3 -0.21 -16.15 -2.54
CA ASP A 3 0.83 -15.70 -3.45
C ASP A 3 1.49 -14.44 -2.87
N VAL A 4 2.80 -14.51 -2.60
CA VAL A 4 3.57 -13.33 -2.16
C VAL A 4 3.57 -12.30 -3.29
N ILE A 5 3.01 -11.13 -3.02
CA ILE A 5 2.94 -10.04 -3.98
C ILE A 5 4.24 -9.24 -3.88
N VAL A 6 5.08 -9.35 -4.91
CA VAL A 6 6.29 -8.53 -5.01
C VAL A 6 5.91 -7.22 -5.71
N ILE A 7 6.08 -6.10 -4.99
CA ILE A 7 5.96 -4.75 -5.53
C ILE A 7 7.38 -4.26 -5.78
N ASP A 8 7.79 -4.22 -7.03
CA ASP A 8 9.07 -3.63 -7.40
C ASP A 8 8.91 -2.10 -7.43
N GLU A 9 9.61 -1.38 -6.55
CA GLU A 9 9.56 0.09 -6.50
C GLU A 9 10.40 0.72 -7.62
N SER A 10 11.31 -0.07 -8.21
CA SER A 10 12.14 0.33 -9.35
C SER A 10 11.40 0.22 -10.68
N GLU A 11 10.33 -0.58 -10.77
CA GLU A 11 9.45 -0.60 -11.93
C GLU A 11 8.57 0.66 -11.99
N PRO A 12 8.71 1.51 -13.03
CA PRO A 12 7.84 2.66 -13.21
C PRO A 12 6.38 2.19 -13.38
N GLY A 13 5.58 2.40 -12.34
CA GLY A 13 4.16 1.99 -12.29
C GLY A 13 3.86 0.79 -11.38
N GLY A 14 4.87 0.06 -10.89
CA GLY A 14 4.69 -1.07 -9.98
C GLY A 14 3.99 -0.66 -8.67
N GLN A 15 4.49 0.40 -8.01
CA GLN A 15 3.84 0.98 -6.83
C GLN A 15 2.47 1.62 -7.13
N TRP A 16 2.21 2.05 -8.37
CA TRP A 16 0.99 2.79 -8.75
C TRP A 16 -0.21 1.86 -8.91
N ARG A 17 0.05 0.56 -9.09
CA ARG A 17 -0.98 -0.47 -9.13
C ARG A 17 -1.60 -0.73 -7.76
N TYR A 18 -0.87 -0.45 -6.69
CA TYR A 18 -1.32 -0.67 -5.32
C TYR A 18 -1.60 0.68 -4.66
N GLY A 19 -2.74 0.80 -4.01
CA GLY A 19 -3.13 1.96 -3.23
C GLY A 19 -3.27 1.64 -1.76
N CYS A 20 -3.47 2.66 -0.95
CA CYS A 20 -4.05 2.48 0.37
C CYS A 20 -5.52 2.01 0.23
N PRO A 21 -6.19 1.59 1.32
CA PRO A 21 -7.59 1.17 1.29
C PRO A 21 -8.57 2.23 0.77
N ASN A 22 -8.17 3.51 0.78
CA ASN A 22 -8.93 4.61 0.20
C ASN A 22 -8.61 4.88 -1.28
N GLY A 23 -7.73 4.10 -1.90
CA GLY A 23 -7.37 4.22 -3.31
C GLY A 23 -6.25 5.21 -3.64
N HIS A 24 -5.56 5.78 -2.64
CA HIS A 24 -4.40 6.63 -2.90
C HIS A 24 -3.16 5.80 -3.17
N THR A 25 -2.44 6.10 -4.24
CA THR A 25 -1.16 5.46 -4.60
C THR A 25 0.04 6.08 -3.88
N ASP A 26 -0.15 7.17 -3.14
CA ASP A 26 0.90 7.82 -2.35
C ASP A 26 0.93 7.26 -0.92
N TRP A 27 1.65 6.15 -0.79
CA TRP A 27 1.93 5.47 0.47
C TRP A 27 3.39 5.02 0.54
N ILE A 28 3.90 4.81 1.75
CA ILE A 28 5.24 4.28 1.99
C ILE A 28 5.15 3.06 2.92
N LYS A 29 5.96 2.03 2.68
CA LYS A 29 6.07 0.91 3.63
C LYS A 29 7.06 1.29 4.75
N ARG A 30 6.61 1.26 6.00
CA ARG A 30 7.41 1.55 7.19
C ARG A 30 7.00 0.62 8.33
N ASP A 31 7.97 0.01 9.00
CA ASP A 31 7.72 -0.91 10.14
C ASP A 31 6.79 -2.08 9.81
N GLY A 32 6.84 -2.58 8.57
CA GLY A 32 5.93 -3.63 8.14
C GLY A 32 4.47 -3.18 7.99
N MET A 33 4.20 -1.88 7.96
CA MET A 33 2.90 -1.29 7.65
C MET A 33 3.02 -0.31 6.50
N ILE A 34 1.90 0.10 5.94
CA ILE A 34 1.81 1.02 4.81
C ILE A 34 1.18 2.29 5.29
N GLN A 35 1.96 3.36 5.25
CA GLN A 35 1.57 4.68 5.69
C GLN A 35 1.16 5.50 4.47
N CYS A 36 -0.14 5.76 4.35
CA CYS A 36 -0.65 6.65 3.33
C CYS A 36 -0.43 8.11 3.75
N ARG A 37 0.24 8.87 2.86
CA ARG A 37 0.54 10.29 3.07
C ARG A 37 -0.58 11.21 2.57
N SER A 38 -1.40 10.73 1.64
CA SER A 38 -2.54 11.48 1.08
C SER A 38 -3.85 11.29 1.84
N CYS A 39 -3.98 10.26 2.69
CA CYS A 39 -5.21 10.05 3.45
C CYS A 39 -5.45 11.17 4.49
N PRO A 40 -6.63 11.82 4.48
CA PRO A 40 -7.00 12.78 5.51
C PRO A 40 -7.28 12.03 6.82
N HIS A 41 -6.34 12.09 7.77
CA HIS A 41 -6.57 11.56 9.11
C HIS A 41 -7.21 12.65 9.98
N PRO A 42 -8.29 12.35 10.73
CA PRO A 42 -8.99 13.34 11.57
C PRO A 42 -8.21 13.85 12.80
N LYS A 43 -6.97 13.39 13.02
CA LYS A 43 -6.15 13.73 14.21
C LYS A 43 -4.70 14.05 13.89
N ILE A 44 -4.11 13.43 12.86
CA ILE A 44 -2.71 13.65 12.45
C ILE A 44 -2.64 13.67 10.92
N PRO A 45 -2.62 14.83 10.26
CA PRO A 45 -2.58 14.87 8.79
C PRO A 45 -1.41 14.04 8.24
N GLY A 46 -1.71 13.16 7.27
CA GLY A 46 -0.71 12.45 6.48
C GLY A 46 -0.08 11.18 7.08
N ARG A 47 -0.69 10.55 8.09
CA ARG A 47 -0.17 9.29 8.66
C ARG A 47 -1.24 8.27 9.02
N VAL A 48 -2.07 7.88 8.05
CA VAL A 48 -2.89 6.69 8.27
C VAL A 48 -2.06 5.46 7.90
N SER A 49 -1.76 4.64 8.89
CA SER A 49 -1.09 3.36 8.70
C SER A 49 -2.13 2.27 8.50
N TYR A 50 -1.88 1.41 7.53
CA TYR A 50 -2.70 0.24 7.23
C TYR A 50 -1.82 -1.02 7.22
N ASP A 51 -2.43 -2.14 7.53
CA ASP A 51 -1.86 -3.48 7.39
C ASP A 51 -2.19 -4.13 6.05
N VAL A 52 -2.97 -3.46 5.18
CA VAL A 52 -3.38 -3.96 3.86
C VAL A 52 -3.21 -2.91 2.75
N VAL A 53 -2.72 -3.33 1.58
CA VAL A 53 -2.75 -2.54 0.33
C VAL A 53 -4.00 -2.92 -0.46
N LEU A 54 -4.53 -2.00 -1.25
CA LEU A 54 -5.56 -2.25 -2.24
C LEU A 54 -4.91 -2.41 -3.62
N ASP A 55 -5.01 -3.57 -4.27
CA ASP A 55 -4.67 -3.69 -5.69
C ASP A 55 -5.74 -3.00 -6.52
N LEU A 56 -5.42 -1.86 -7.13
CA LEU A 56 -6.35 -1.07 -7.93
C LEU A 56 -6.77 -1.76 -9.24
N LYS A 57 -6.03 -2.79 -9.66
CA LYS A 57 -6.35 -3.55 -10.88
C LYS A 57 -7.50 -4.54 -10.65
N THR A 58 -7.50 -5.22 -9.52
CA THR A 58 -8.48 -6.26 -9.16
C THR A 58 -9.49 -5.79 -8.11
N GLY A 59 -9.19 -4.71 -7.39
CA GLY A 59 -9.94 -4.25 -6.24
C GLY A 59 -9.71 -5.09 -4.98
N GLN A 60 -8.71 -5.97 -4.98
CA GLN A 60 -8.45 -6.88 -3.87
C GLN A 60 -7.60 -6.22 -2.79
N GLN A 61 -7.95 -6.42 -1.52
CA GLN A 61 -7.11 -6.03 -0.40
C GLN A 61 -6.11 -7.15 -0.10
N ILE A 62 -4.83 -6.80 -0.07
CA ILE A 62 -3.70 -7.72 0.14
C ILE A 62 -3.02 -7.32 1.43
N ALA A 63 -2.75 -8.29 2.32
CA ALA A 63 -2.01 -8.03 3.53
C ALA A 63 -0.58 -7.57 3.22
N VAL A 64 -0.12 -6.53 3.90
CA VAL A 64 1.21 -5.95 3.70
C VAL A 64 2.34 -6.92 4.11
N ASP A 65 2.01 -7.93 4.91
CA ASP A 65 2.90 -9.04 5.27
C ASP A 65 3.16 -9.95 4.05
N GLU A 66 2.15 -10.10 3.18
CA GLU A 66 2.27 -10.79 1.88
C GLU A 66 2.89 -9.90 0.81
N VAL A 67 3.07 -8.60 1.08
CA VAL A 67 3.68 -7.62 0.17
C VAL A 67 5.17 -7.48 0.45
N ARG A 68 6.01 -7.81 -0.55
CA ARG A 68 7.44 -7.49 -0.51
C ARG A 68 7.74 -6.32 -1.44
N VAL A 69 8.19 -5.22 -0.86
CA VAL A 69 8.71 -4.08 -1.63
C VAL A 69 10.20 -4.34 -1.87
N ARG A 70 10.64 -4.33 -3.14
CA ARG A 70 12.04 -4.57 -3.54
C ARG A 70 12.59 -3.37 -4.28
#